data_AF-A0A1H9V286-F1
#
_entry.id   AF-A0A1H9V286-F1
#
_cell.length_a   1.000
_cell.length_b   1.000
_cell.length_c   1.000
_cell.angle_alpha   90.00
_cell.angle_beta   90.00
_cell.angle_gamma   90.00
#
_symmetry.space_group_name_H-M   'P 1'
#
loop_
_entity.id
_entity.type
_entity.pdbx_description
1 polymer ?
#
loop_
_entity_poly.entity_id
_entity_poly.type
_entity_poly.pdbx_seq_one_letter_code
_entity_poly.pdbx_strand_id
1 'polypeptide(L)'
;MATPVTEPHPQTPAAQGRPLATAPTRVAGGQVPGRGRTVRQAPKAVHPGLHLRAAVQRVLADPAGPSAVAELMAGLAWTAAAGETCLLTRPVADVRRAIAAIAVADTPAARAALDHAAAALLDVPALPVPRPATAFERRSI
;
A
#
# COMPACT_ATOMS: atom_id res chain seq x y z
N MET A 1 -32.99 34.04 -36.78
CA MET A 1 -32.89 35.15 -35.82
C MET A 1 -31.53 35.06 -35.13
N ALA A 2 -30.73 36.11 -35.30
CA ALA A 2 -29.56 36.54 -34.50
C ALA A 2 -30.01 36.84 -33.05
N THR A 3 -29.23 36.82 -31.95
CA THR A 3 -27.79 36.71 -31.61
C THR A 3 -27.72 36.42 -30.06
N PRO A 4 -26.66 36.70 -29.27
CA PRO A 4 -25.89 35.72 -28.48
C PRO A 4 -25.89 36.10 -26.97
N VAL A 5 -24.92 35.61 -26.18
CA VAL A 5 -24.21 36.28 -25.05
C VAL A 5 -23.45 35.17 -24.30
N THR A 6 -22.13 34.99 -24.45
CA THR A 6 -20.97 35.80 -24.00
C THR A 6 -20.67 35.63 -22.50
N GLU A 7 -19.60 34.85 -22.23
CA GLU A 7 -18.72 34.79 -21.04
C GLU A 7 -18.32 36.18 -20.48
N PRO A 8 -17.78 36.36 -19.24
CA PRO A 8 -16.56 35.66 -18.77
C PRO A 8 -16.32 35.52 -17.24
N HIS A 9 -15.34 34.66 -16.87
CA HIS A 9 -14.47 34.83 -15.67
C HIS A 9 -13.59 36.09 -15.85
N PRO A 10 -13.08 36.82 -14.82
CA PRO A 10 -12.34 36.29 -13.65
C PRO A 10 -12.47 37.15 -12.37
N GLN A 11 -11.76 36.84 -11.27
CA GLN A 11 -10.77 37.76 -10.62
C GLN A 11 -10.31 37.29 -9.24
N THR A 12 -8.99 37.17 -9.13
CA THR A 12 -8.18 37.11 -7.90
C THR A 12 -8.04 38.52 -7.29
N PRO A 13 -8.10 38.68 -5.96
CA PRO A 13 -7.50 39.83 -5.29
C PRO A 13 -6.16 39.47 -4.66
N ALA A 14 -5.10 40.08 -5.18
CA ALA A 14 -3.83 40.22 -4.50
C ALA A 14 -3.82 41.51 -3.64
N ALA A 15 -3.02 41.45 -2.57
CA ALA A 15 -2.39 42.57 -1.86
C ALA A 15 -3.27 43.50 -1.00
N GLN A 16 -3.14 43.34 0.32
CA GLN A 16 -3.28 44.44 1.26
C GLN A 16 -2.15 44.43 2.30
N GLY A 17 -1.33 45.49 2.26
CA GLY A 17 -0.84 46.20 3.45
C GLY A 17 0.28 45.59 4.28
N ARG A 18 1.53 45.97 4.00
CA ARG A 18 2.58 46.06 5.03
C ARG A 18 2.29 47.28 5.93
N PRO A 19 2.48 47.18 7.25
CA PRO A 19 3.03 48.26 8.04
C PRO A 19 4.50 48.00 8.39
N LEU A 20 5.24 49.11 8.43
CA LEU A 20 6.66 49.25 8.74
C LEU A 20 7.00 48.79 10.17
N ALA A 21 8.11 48.05 10.24
CA ALA A 21 9.15 48.02 11.26
C ALA A 21 8.87 48.68 12.64
N THR A 22 8.77 47.83 13.66
CA THR A 22 9.27 48.12 15.01
C THR A 22 10.56 47.32 15.24
N ALA A 23 11.58 48.01 15.77
CA ALA A 23 12.92 47.51 16.04
C ALA A 23 12.94 46.37 17.08
N PRO A 24 14.02 45.55 17.13
CA PRO A 24 14.03 44.31 17.87
C PRO A 24 14.38 44.55 19.35
N THR A 25 13.47 44.21 20.25
CA THR A 25 13.85 43.97 21.65
C THR A 25 14.48 42.59 21.72
N ARG A 26 15.81 42.56 21.83
CA ARG A 26 16.61 41.38 22.12
C ARG A 26 16.25 40.86 23.50
N VAL A 27 15.40 39.84 23.57
CA VAL A 27 15.31 38.98 24.77
C VAL A 27 16.07 37.70 24.45
N ALA A 28 17.20 37.58 25.15
CA ALA A 28 17.98 36.36 25.24
C ALA A 28 17.08 35.23 25.75
N GLY A 29 17.00 34.16 24.96
CA GLY A 29 16.21 32.98 25.27
C GLY A 29 16.27 32.05 24.09
N GLY A 30 17.46 31.52 23.81
CA GLY A 30 17.69 30.53 22.76
C GLY A 30 16.93 29.24 23.05
N GLN A 31 15.64 29.21 22.73
CA GLN A 31 14.89 27.99 22.63
C GLN A 31 15.17 27.43 21.24
N VAL A 32 16.23 26.63 21.16
CA VAL A 32 16.50 25.79 20.00
C VAL A 32 15.21 25.01 19.73
N PRO A 33 14.57 25.12 18.55
CA PRO A 33 13.46 24.25 18.24
C PRO A 33 14.00 22.83 18.32
N GLY A 34 13.57 22.09 19.35
CA GLY A 34 13.96 20.71 19.54
C GLY A 34 13.69 20.02 18.23
N ARG A 35 14.75 19.59 17.53
CA ARG A 35 14.65 18.73 16.36
C ARG A 35 13.76 17.59 16.79
N GLY A 36 12.51 17.62 16.34
CA GLY A 36 11.57 16.53 16.54
C GLY A 36 12.30 15.30 16.05
N ARG A 37 12.70 14.45 17.00
CA ARG A 37 13.31 13.18 16.70
C ARG A 37 12.20 12.43 16.00
N THR A 38 12.18 12.46 14.67
CA THR A 38 11.36 11.54 13.90
C THR A 38 11.83 10.17 14.37
N VAL A 39 11.01 9.54 15.21
CA VAL A 39 11.25 8.16 15.62
C VAL A 39 11.13 7.39 14.32
N ARG A 40 12.28 7.15 13.69
CA ARG A 40 12.36 6.38 12.46
C ARG A 40 11.82 5.02 12.84
N GLN A 41 10.57 4.75 12.44
CA GLN A 41 9.95 3.46 12.71
C GLN A 41 10.89 2.40 12.17
N ALA A 42 11.29 1.48 13.04
CA ALA A 42 12.08 0.34 12.61
C ALA A 42 11.30 -0.37 11.50
N PRO A 43 11.94 -0.68 10.36
CA PRO A 43 11.23 -1.42 9.32
C PRO A 43 10.72 -2.73 9.93
N LYS A 44 9.43 -3.01 9.74
CA LYS A 44 8.78 -4.18 10.34
C LYS A 44 9.01 -5.38 9.42
N ALA A 45 9.13 -6.58 9.99
CA ALA A 45 9.19 -7.80 9.20
C ALA A 45 7.92 -7.88 8.34
N VAL A 46 8.09 -8.01 7.02
CA VAL A 46 6.98 -8.14 6.08
C VAL A 46 6.75 -9.63 5.85
N HIS A 47 5.51 -10.07 6.02
CA HIS A 47 5.09 -11.42 5.65
C HIS A 47 4.53 -11.36 4.23
N PRO A 48 5.23 -11.91 3.22
CA PRO A 48 4.74 -11.88 1.86
C PRO A 48 3.39 -12.56 1.73
N GLY A 49 2.52 -12.04 0.87
CA GLY A 49 1.24 -12.66 0.58
C GLY A 49 0.18 -12.47 1.65
N LEU A 50 0.37 -11.56 2.60
CA LEU A 50 -0.60 -11.28 3.66
C LEU A 50 -1.98 -10.89 3.10
N HIS A 51 -2.02 -10.02 2.10
CA HIS A 51 -3.27 -9.62 1.44
C HIS A 51 -3.91 -10.78 0.66
N LEU A 52 -3.10 -11.58 -0.03
CA LEU A 52 -3.59 -12.75 -0.76
C LEU A 52 -4.16 -13.81 0.19
N ARG A 53 -3.49 -14.07 1.32
CA ARG A 53 -3.97 -14.97 2.37
C ARG A 53 -5.30 -14.48 2.96
N ALA A 54 -5.43 -13.19 3.24
CA ALA A 54 -6.69 -12.63 3.74
C ALA A 54 -7.83 -12.78 2.71
N ALA A 55 -7.55 -12.64 1.41
CA ALA A 55 -8.54 -12.90 0.36
C ALA A 55 -8.93 -14.39 0.32
N VAL A 56 -7.96 -15.31 0.29
CA VAL A 56 -8.21 -16.76 0.29
C VAL A 56 -9.04 -17.19 1.49
N GLN A 57 -8.72 -16.72 2.69
CA GLN A 57 -9.47 -17.07 3.91
C GLN A 57 -10.91 -16.57 3.89
N ARG A 58 -11.16 -15.37 3.36
CA ARG A 58 -12.53 -14.84 3.20
C ARG A 58 -13.34 -15.67 2.21
N VAL A 59 -12.73 -16.08 1.10
CA VAL A 59 -13.40 -16.86 0.05
C VAL A 59 -13.55 -18.33 0.41
N LEU A 60 -12.67 -18.91 1.23
CA LEU A 60 -12.81 -20.29 1.70
C LEU A 60 -14.11 -20.54 2.48
N ALA A 61 -14.65 -19.52 3.16
CA ALA A 61 -15.93 -19.64 3.84
C ALA A 61 -17.09 -19.85 2.85
N ASP A 62 -17.08 -19.12 1.73
CA ASP A 62 -18.09 -19.18 0.68
C ASP A 62 -17.47 -18.97 -0.73
N PRO A 63 -16.98 -20.06 -1.37
CA PRO A 63 -16.34 -19.96 -2.69
C PRO A 63 -17.32 -19.65 -3.83
N ALA A 64 -18.61 -19.90 -3.62
CA ALA A 64 -19.67 -19.62 -4.59
C ALA A 64 -20.25 -18.21 -4.43
N GLY A 65 -19.77 -17.46 -3.44
CA GLY A 65 -20.23 -16.11 -3.16
C GLY A 65 -20.02 -15.18 -4.36
N PRO A 66 -20.95 -14.23 -4.59
CA PRO A 66 -20.91 -13.35 -5.76
C PRO A 66 -19.67 -12.44 -5.83
N SER A 67 -19.01 -12.21 -4.69
CA SER A 67 -17.77 -11.42 -4.60
C SER A 67 -16.49 -12.25 -4.63
N ALA A 68 -16.58 -13.59 -4.65
CA ALA A 68 -15.43 -14.49 -4.49
C ALA A 68 -14.30 -14.20 -5.49
N VAL A 69 -14.63 -14.12 -6.78
CA VAL A 69 -13.64 -13.82 -7.83
C VAL A 69 -13.04 -12.43 -7.65
N ALA A 70 -13.85 -11.42 -7.35
CA ALA A 70 -13.39 -10.05 -7.16
C ALA A 70 -12.40 -9.94 -5.99
N GLU A 71 -12.68 -10.63 -4.88
CA GLU A 71 -11.80 -10.68 -3.71
C GLU A 71 -10.47 -11.36 -4.00
N LEU A 72 -10.49 -12.50 -4.70
CA LEU A 72 -9.25 -13.19 -5.12
C LEU A 72 -8.43 -12.32 -6.07
N MET A 73 -9.07 -11.67 -7.04
CA MET A 73 -8.41 -10.76 -7.96
C MET A 73 -7.81 -9.54 -7.25
N ALA A 74 -8.50 -8.98 -6.26
CA ALA A 74 -7.97 -7.91 -5.42
C ALA A 74 -6.73 -8.37 -4.64
N GLY A 75 -6.76 -9.57 -4.07
CA GLY A 75 -5.59 -10.16 -3.40
C GLY A 75 -4.40 -10.33 -4.35
N LEU A 76 -4.62 -10.84 -5.55
CA LEU A 76 -3.58 -10.97 -6.58
C LEU A 76 -3.02 -9.62 -7.02
N ALA A 77 -3.87 -8.60 -7.18
CA ALA A 77 -3.45 -7.25 -7.54
C ALA A 77 -2.56 -6.62 -6.47
N TRP A 78 -2.90 -6.78 -5.19
CA TRP A 78 -2.06 -6.35 -4.07
C TRP A 78 -0.70 -7.05 -4.07
N THR A 79 -0.67 -8.37 -4.25
CA THR A 79 0.57 -9.15 -4.37
C THR A 79 1.46 -8.67 -5.53
N ALA A 80 0.86 -8.33 -6.66
CA ALA A 80 1.58 -7.74 -7.79
C ALA A 80 2.11 -6.35 -7.48
N ALA A 81 1.30 -5.48 -6.88
CA ALA A 81 1.69 -4.13 -6.49
C ALA A 81 2.81 -4.11 -5.44
N ALA A 82 2.82 -5.10 -4.54
CA ALA A 82 3.88 -5.28 -3.55
C ALA A 82 5.16 -5.90 -4.14
N GLY A 83 5.16 -6.33 -5.41
CA GLY A 83 6.30 -7.00 -6.05
C GLY A 83 6.57 -8.41 -5.51
N GLU A 84 5.59 -9.04 -4.86
CA GLU A 84 5.74 -10.32 -4.15
C GLU A 84 5.49 -11.54 -5.04
N THR A 85 5.08 -11.34 -6.30
CA THR A 85 4.67 -12.42 -7.22
C THR A 85 5.76 -13.48 -7.43
N CYS A 86 7.03 -13.08 -7.45
CA CYS A 86 8.16 -13.99 -7.61
C CYS A 86 8.36 -14.91 -6.40
N LEU A 87 7.94 -14.49 -5.20
CA LEU A 87 8.02 -15.30 -3.97
C LEU A 87 6.79 -16.19 -3.79
N LEU A 88 5.70 -15.87 -4.50
CA LEU A 88 4.38 -16.44 -4.31
C LEU A 88 3.89 -17.19 -5.56
N THR A 89 4.79 -17.67 -6.41
CA THR A 89 4.45 -18.28 -7.71
C THR A 89 3.46 -19.44 -7.58
N ARG A 90 3.70 -20.38 -6.65
CA ARG A 90 2.81 -21.51 -6.38
C ARG A 90 1.43 -21.07 -5.86
N PRO A 91 1.31 -20.31 -4.74
CA PRO A 91 -0.01 -19.89 -4.27
C PRO A 91 -0.75 -18.99 -5.26
N VAL A 92 -0.06 -18.18 -6.06
CA VAL A 92 -0.67 -17.40 -7.16
C VAL A 92 -1.26 -18.33 -8.24
N ALA A 93 -0.57 -19.40 -8.61
CA ALA A 93 -1.07 -20.38 -9.57
C ALA A 93 -2.32 -21.11 -9.05
N ASP A 94 -2.30 -21.52 -7.77
CA ASP A 94 -3.44 -22.19 -7.14
C ASP A 94 -4.67 -21.25 -7.04
N VAL A 95 -4.48 -19.97 -6.70
CA VAL A 95 -5.57 -18.97 -6.70
C VAL A 95 -6.13 -18.75 -8.10
N ARG A 96 -5.29 -18.69 -9.13
CA ARG A 96 -5.76 -18.60 -10.54
C ARG A 96 -6.58 -19.82 -10.93
N ARG A 97 -6.20 -21.00 -10.46
CA ARG A 97 -6.96 -22.25 -10.66
C ARG A 97 -8.31 -22.21 -9.97
N ALA A 98 -8.35 -21.70 -8.73
CA ALA A 98 -9.59 -21.49 -8.00
C ALA A 98 -10.54 -20.53 -8.73
N ILE A 99 -10.03 -19.39 -9.23
CA ILE A 99 -10.82 -18.45 -10.03
C ILE A 99 -11.43 -19.12 -11.26
N ALA A 100 -10.64 -19.92 -11.99
CA ALA A 100 -11.13 -20.66 -13.15
C ALA A 100 -12.23 -21.67 -12.78
N ALA A 101 -12.07 -22.37 -11.66
CA ALA A 101 -13.08 -23.32 -11.16
C ALA A 101 -14.38 -22.60 -10.73
N ILE A 102 -14.28 -21.46 -10.03
CA ILE A 102 -15.44 -20.64 -9.66
C ILE A 102 -16.20 -20.17 -10.91
N ALA A 103 -15.47 -19.76 -11.96
CA ALA A 103 -16.08 -19.29 -13.20
C ALA A 103 -16.93 -20.35 -13.93
N VAL A 104 -16.64 -21.64 -13.71
CA VAL A 104 -17.42 -22.76 -14.26
C VAL A 104 -18.32 -23.43 -13.20
N ALA A 105 -18.51 -22.78 -12.05
CA ALA A 105 -19.29 -23.27 -10.91
C ALA A 105 -18.83 -24.65 -10.36
N ASP A 106 -17.55 -24.99 -10.53
CA ASP A 106 -16.93 -26.17 -9.93
C ASP A 106 -16.45 -25.84 -8.51
N THR A 107 -17.39 -25.81 -7.58
CA THR A 107 -17.13 -25.49 -6.17
C THR A 107 -16.15 -26.47 -5.50
N PRO A 108 -16.20 -27.80 -5.71
CA PRO A 108 -15.20 -28.72 -5.18
C PRO A 108 -13.78 -28.42 -5.65
N ALA A 109 -13.57 -28.20 -6.95
CA ALA A 109 -12.24 -27.88 -7.47
C ALA A 109 -11.75 -26.50 -6.98
N ALA A 110 -12.64 -25.52 -6.89
CA ALA A 110 -12.34 -24.22 -6.32
C ALA A 110 -11.86 -24.34 -4.87
N ARG A 111 -12.58 -25.11 -4.05
CA ARG A 111 -12.23 -25.31 -2.64
C ARG A 111 -10.88 -25.99 -2.49
N ALA A 112 -10.64 -27.08 -3.23
CA ALA A 112 -9.35 -27.77 -3.22
C ALA A 112 -8.21 -26.82 -3.58
N ALA A 113 -8.34 -26.05 -4.66
CA ALA A 113 -7.33 -25.08 -5.08
C ALA A 113 -7.10 -23.98 -4.02
N LEU A 114 -8.15 -23.50 -3.35
CA LEU A 114 -8.02 -22.52 -2.26
C LEU A 114 -7.34 -23.11 -1.03
N ASP A 115 -7.62 -24.36 -0.66
CA ASP A 115 -6.95 -25.05 0.44
C ASP A 115 -5.46 -25.24 0.15
N HIS A 116 -5.12 -25.64 -1.09
CA HIS A 116 -3.73 -25.72 -1.55
C HIS A 116 -3.03 -24.36 -1.49
N ALA A 117 -3.69 -23.29 -1.94
CA ALA A 117 -3.16 -21.93 -1.84
C ALA A 117 -2.96 -21.50 -0.38
N ALA A 118 -3.92 -21.78 0.50
CA ALA A 118 -3.86 -21.44 1.91
C ALA A 118 -2.69 -22.15 2.61
N ALA A 119 -2.48 -23.44 2.33
CA ALA A 119 -1.34 -24.20 2.83
C ALA A 119 -0.02 -23.62 2.32
N ALA A 120 0.10 -23.37 1.01
CA ALA A 120 1.32 -22.81 0.43
C ALA A 120 1.66 -21.42 0.98
N LEU A 121 0.66 -20.60 1.32
CA LEU A 121 0.85 -19.27 1.92
C LEU A 121 1.32 -19.32 3.39
N LEU A 122 1.07 -20.41 4.11
CA LEU A 122 1.59 -20.61 5.46
C LEU A 122 3.09 -20.94 5.45
N ASP A 123 3.55 -21.60 4.39
CA ASP A 123 4.94 -22.04 4.25
C ASP A 123 5.89 -20.92 3.77
N VAL A 124 5.35 -19.75 3.39
CA VAL A 124 6.16 -18.62 2.91
C VAL A 124 6.93 -17.99 4.07
N PRO A 125 8.27 -17.98 4.03
CA PRO A 125 9.06 -17.40 5.11
C PRO A 125 8.89 -15.87 5.16
N ALA A 126 8.87 -15.32 6.37
CA ALA A 126 8.90 -13.87 6.57
C ALA A 126 10.23 -13.31 6.06
N LEU A 127 10.19 -12.16 5.38
CA LEU A 127 11.41 -11.52 4.91
C LEU A 127 12.10 -10.79 6.07
N PRO A 128 13.43 -10.95 6.21
CA PRO A 128 14.16 -10.24 7.24
C PRO A 128 14.09 -8.73 7.00
N VAL A 129 14.01 -7.99 8.10
CA VAL A 129 14.04 -6.52 8.07
C VAL A 129 15.39 -6.06 7.52
N PRO A 130 15.43 -5.21 6.47
CA PRO A 130 16.67 -4.60 6.02
C PRO A 130 17.32 -3.82 7.16
N ARG A 131 18.52 -4.23 7.56
CA ARG A 131 19.31 -3.45 8.53
C ARG A 131 19.66 -2.11 7.89
N PRO A 132 19.40 -0.97 8.56
CA PRO A 132 19.85 0.31 8.03
C PRO A 132 21.37 0.30 7.92
N ALA A 133 21.90 0.75 6.79
CA ALA A 133 23.34 0.89 6.57
C ALA A 133 23.88 2.03 7.46
N THR A 134 24.09 1.76 8.75
CA THR A 134 24.79 2.67 9.66
C THR A 134 26.24 2.23 9.77
N ALA A 135 27.01 2.34 8.69
CA ALA A 135 28.48 2.30 8.73
C ALA A 135 29.03 2.69 7.36
N PHE A 136 28.79 3.92 6.92
CA PHE A 136 29.83 4.58 6.13
C PHE A 136 30.82 5.12 7.17
N GLU A 137 31.67 4.24 7.71
CA GLU A 137 32.89 4.70 8.36
C GLU A 137 33.65 5.44 7.27
N ARG A 138 33.62 6.78 7.32
CA ARG A 138 34.59 7.60 6.60
C ARG A 138 35.95 7.21 7.15
N ARG A 139 36.58 6.21 6.51
CA ARG A 139 38.03 6.07 6.57
C ARG A 139 38.59 7.27 5.82
N SER A 140 38.91 8.32 6.57
CA SER A 140 39.77 9.40 6.08
C SER A 140 41.10 8.77 5.67
N ILE A 141 41.47 8.96 4.41
CA ILE A 141 42.80 8.71 3.86
C ILE A 141 43.60 9.99 4.04
#